data_AF-A0A2P4S437-F1
#
_entry.id   AF-A0A2P4S437-F1
#
_cell.length_a   1.000
_cell.length_b   1.000
_cell.length_c   1.000
_cell.angle_alpha   90.00
_cell.angle_beta   90.00
_cell.angle_gamma   90.00
#
_symmetry.space_group_name_H-M   'P 1'
#
loop_
_entity.id
_entity.type
_entity.pdbx_description
1 polymer ?
#
loop_
_entity_poly.entity_id
_entity_poly.type
_entity_poly.pdbx_seq_one_letter_code
_entity_poly.pdbx_strand_id
1 'polypeptide(L)'
;RISCIHNDSFTGLRNVRLLSLYDNQISTITPGAFDTLQSLSTLNLLANPFNCNCQLAWLGDWLRKRKIVTGNPRCQHPDFLRQIPLQDVAFPDFRCEEGQEETSCIPRPQCPQECTCLDTVVRCSNKHLKALPRGIPKNVTEL
;
A
#
# COMPACT_ATOMS: atom_id res chain seq x y z
N ARG A 1 6.64 -12.73 -9.71
CA ARG A 1 5.41 -12.58 -8.90
C ARG A 1 5.36 -11.16 -8.38
N ILE A 2 4.18 -10.54 -8.38
CA ILE A 2 3.98 -9.15 -7.93
C ILE A 2 4.13 -9.12 -6.41
N SER A 3 4.92 -8.19 -5.88
CA SER A 3 5.08 -7.97 -4.44
C SER A 3 4.50 -6.63 -3.98
N CYS A 4 4.43 -5.64 -4.88
CA CYS A 4 3.97 -4.30 -4.56
C CYS A 4 2.95 -3.76 -5.56
N ILE A 5 1.96 -3.04 -5.03
CA ILE A 5 0.96 -2.31 -5.82
C ILE A 5 0.88 -0.88 -5.27
N HIS A 6 1.19 0.08 -6.14
CA HIS A 6 1.14 1.51 -5.84
C HIS A 6 -0.22 2.12 -6.17
N ASN A 7 -0.47 3.32 -5.65
CA ASN A 7 -1.77 3.98 -5.76
C ASN A 7 -2.11 4.36 -7.20
N ASP A 8 -1.08 4.52 -8.03
CA ASP A 8 -1.18 4.90 -9.43
C ASP A 8 -1.15 3.70 -10.39
N SER A 9 -0.92 2.48 -9.90
CA SER A 9 -0.69 1.27 -10.72
C SER A 9 -1.86 0.95 -11.66
N PHE A 10 -3.08 1.35 -11.30
CA PHE A 10 -4.29 1.14 -12.10
C PHE A 10 -4.96 2.44 -12.57
N THR A 11 -4.22 3.55 -12.57
CA THR A 11 -4.73 4.85 -13.01
C THR A 11 -5.20 4.79 -14.46
N GLY A 12 -6.38 5.35 -14.73
CA GLY A 12 -6.94 5.44 -16.09
C GLY A 12 -7.68 4.18 -16.57
N LEU A 13 -7.58 3.05 -15.86
CA LEU A 13 -8.22 1.78 -16.24
C LEU A 13 -9.72 1.72 -15.90
N ARG A 14 -10.50 2.72 -16.32
CA ARG A 14 -11.91 2.92 -15.92
C ARG A 14 -12.87 1.79 -16.36
N ASN A 15 -12.51 1.07 -17.42
CA ASN A 15 -13.35 0.04 -18.04
C ASN A 15 -13.06 -1.38 -17.55
N VAL A 16 -12.05 -1.57 -16.70
CA VAL A 16 -11.71 -2.91 -16.16
C VAL A 16 -12.84 -3.39 -15.26
N ARG A 17 -13.38 -4.58 -15.59
CA ARG A 17 -14.42 -5.26 -14.80
C ARG A 17 -13.88 -6.36 -13.89
N LEU A 18 -12.84 -7.04 -14.35
CA LEU A 18 -12.19 -8.11 -13.62
C LEU A 18 -10.70 -7.79 -13.49
N LEU A 19 -10.21 -7.71 -12.26
CA LEU A 19 -8.79 -7.64 -11.94
C LEU A 19 -8.41 -8.87 -11.14
N SER A 20 -7.49 -9.68 -11.67
CA SER A 20 -6.97 -10.86 -10.98
C SER A 20 -5.51 -10.62 -10.59
N LEU A 21 -5.24 -10.70 -9.30
CA LEU A 21 -3.91 -10.66 -8.68
C LEU A 21 -3.63 -11.95 -7.88
N TYR A 22 -4.32 -13.02 -8.25
CA TYR A 22 -4.19 -14.35 -7.66
C TYR A 22 -2.75 -14.88 -7.68
N ASP A 23 -2.36 -15.60 -6.63
CA ASP A 23 -1.06 -16.30 -6.50
C ASP A 23 0.16 -15.39 -6.73
N ASN A 24 0.18 -14.27 -6.02
CA ASN A 24 1.29 -13.33 -6.00
C ASN A 24 1.93 -13.28 -4.60
N GLN A 25 2.83 -12.33 -4.39
CA GLN A 25 3.59 -12.14 -3.15
C GLN A 25 3.22 -10.81 -2.49
N ILE A 26 1.97 -10.37 -2.66
CA ILE A 26 1.50 -9.08 -2.16
C ILE A 26 1.28 -9.19 -0.65
N SER A 27 2.08 -8.45 0.12
CA SER A 27 1.91 -8.33 1.58
C SER A 27 1.02 -7.16 1.96
N THR A 28 1.17 -6.04 1.27
CA THR A 28 0.41 -4.79 1.48
C THR A 28 0.02 -4.18 0.14
N ILE A 29 -0.92 -3.24 0.13
CA ILE A 29 -1.32 -2.47 -1.05
C ILE A 29 -1.44 -1.03 -0.60
N THR A 30 -0.90 -0.08 -1.36
CA THR A 30 -0.97 1.32 -0.97
C THR A 30 -2.42 1.84 -1.06
N PRO A 31 -2.84 2.71 -0.13
CA PRO A 31 -4.17 3.31 -0.16
C PRO A 31 -4.51 3.96 -1.51
N GLY A 32 -5.73 3.73 -1.98
CA GLY A 32 -6.27 4.33 -3.19
C GLY A 32 -5.89 3.64 -4.50
N ALA A 33 -5.12 2.54 -4.47
CA ALA A 33 -4.74 1.79 -5.67
C ALA A 33 -5.92 1.37 -6.57
N PHE A 34 -7.10 1.19 -6.00
CA PHE A 34 -8.29 0.74 -6.73
C PHE A 34 -9.31 1.85 -7.02
N ASP A 35 -9.03 3.11 -6.66
CA ASP A 35 -10.03 4.19 -6.70
C ASP A 35 -10.43 4.58 -8.13
N THR A 36 -9.54 4.39 -9.10
CA THR A 36 -9.77 4.70 -10.52
C THR A 36 -10.57 3.63 -11.26
N LEU A 37 -10.75 2.45 -10.66
CA LEU A 37 -11.38 1.27 -11.26
C LEU A 37 -12.91 1.31 -11.14
N GLN A 38 -13.55 2.25 -11.83
CA GLN A 38 -14.98 2.54 -11.70
C GLN A 38 -15.90 1.37 -12.13
N SER A 39 -15.49 0.58 -13.12
CA SER A 39 -16.29 -0.54 -13.64
C SER A 39 -16.00 -1.88 -12.96
N LEU A 40 -15.17 -1.91 -11.92
CA LEU A 40 -14.70 -3.15 -11.31
C LEU A 40 -15.85 -3.89 -10.62
N SER A 41 -16.02 -5.16 -10.96
CA SER A 41 -17.03 -6.05 -10.37
C SER A 41 -16.41 -7.29 -9.73
N THR A 42 -15.20 -7.67 -10.14
CA THR A 42 -14.47 -8.83 -9.61
C THR A 42 -13.02 -8.46 -9.35
N LEU A 43 -12.56 -8.69 -8.12
CA LEU A 43 -11.19 -8.46 -7.68
C LEU A 43 -10.65 -9.73 -7.01
N ASN A 44 -9.85 -10.53 -7.70
CA ASN A 44 -9.28 -11.74 -7.10
C ASN A 44 -7.94 -11.44 -6.42
N LEU A 45 -7.92 -11.44 -5.08
CA LEU A 45 -6.72 -11.22 -4.25
C LEU A 45 -6.23 -12.50 -3.56
N LEU A 46 -6.84 -13.65 -3.84
CA LEU A 46 -6.52 -14.90 -3.15
C LEU A 46 -5.06 -15.35 -3.39
N ALA A 47 -4.55 -16.19 -2.48
CA ALA A 47 -3.17 -16.68 -2.50
C ALA A 47 -2.12 -15.55 -2.50
N ASN A 48 -2.27 -14.61 -1.58
CA ASN A 48 -1.27 -13.57 -1.30
C ASN A 48 -0.96 -13.53 0.22
N PRO A 49 0.30 -13.32 0.61
CA PRO A 49 0.72 -13.33 2.02
C PRO A 49 0.41 -12.00 2.74
N PHE A 50 -0.87 -11.61 2.82
CA PHE A 50 -1.26 -10.32 3.38
C PHE A 50 -0.80 -10.13 4.83
N ASN A 51 -0.16 -8.99 5.09
CA ASN A 51 0.17 -8.51 6.43
C ASN A 51 -0.92 -7.51 6.87
N CYS A 52 -1.85 -7.98 7.70
CA CYS A 52 -2.97 -7.23 8.23
C CYS A 52 -2.57 -6.31 9.39
N ASN A 53 -1.61 -5.43 9.11
CA ASN A 53 -1.15 -4.39 10.00
C ASN A 53 -1.89 -3.06 9.71
N CYS A 54 -1.50 -1.98 10.39
CA CYS A 54 -2.11 -0.66 10.20
C CYS A 54 -2.09 -0.15 8.74
N GLN A 55 -1.11 -0.56 7.92
CA GLN A 55 -0.98 -0.12 6.53
C GLN A 55 -2.01 -0.76 5.61
N LEU A 56 -2.60 -1.89 6.01
CA LEU A 56 -3.60 -2.62 5.24
C LEU A 56 -5.02 -2.43 5.76
N ALA A 57 -5.21 -1.68 6.86
CA ALA A 57 -6.51 -1.39 7.46
C ALA A 57 -7.52 -0.79 6.47
N TRP A 58 -7.05 0.09 5.57
CA TRP A 58 -7.88 0.70 4.54
C TRP A 58 -8.49 -0.34 3.59
N LEU A 59 -7.74 -1.41 3.28
CA LEU A 59 -8.19 -2.43 2.35
C LEU A 59 -9.31 -3.26 2.99
N GLY A 60 -9.23 -3.56 4.29
CA GLY A 60 -10.30 -4.25 5.00
C GLY A 60 -11.60 -3.45 5.02
N ASP A 61 -11.52 -2.15 5.26
CA ASP A 61 -12.66 -1.25 5.17
C ASP A 61 -13.21 -1.14 3.74
N TRP A 62 -12.32 -1.04 2.75
CA TRP A 62 -12.68 -0.96 1.34
C TRP A 62 -13.41 -2.24 0.87
N LEU A 63 -12.89 -3.42 1.21
CA LEU A 63 -13.52 -4.70 0.87
C LEU A 63 -14.91 -4.84 1.51
N ARG A 64 -15.04 -4.44 2.79
CA ARG A 64 -16.31 -4.50 3.53
C ARG A 64 -17.38 -3.55 2.96
N LYS A 65 -16.99 -2.39 2.44
CA LYS A 65 -17.92 -1.39 1.88
C LYS A 65 -18.27 -1.63 0.41
N ARG A 66 -17.43 -2.34 -0.35
CA ARG A 66 -17.62 -2.55 -1.79
C ARG A 66 -18.46 -3.79 -2.07
N LYS A 67 -19.46 -3.64 -2.94
CA LYS A 67 -20.32 -4.74 -3.42
C LYS A 67 -19.72 -5.41 -4.65
N ILE A 68 -18.50 -5.96 -4.52
CA ILE A 68 -17.81 -6.67 -5.60
C ILE A 68 -17.39 -8.08 -5.17
N VAL A 69 -17.13 -8.96 -6.13
CA VAL A 69 -16.67 -10.32 -5.84
C VAL A 69 -15.17 -10.29 -5.54
N THR A 70 -14.76 -10.65 -4.32
CA THR A 70 -13.35 -10.53 -3.87
C THR A 70 -12.64 -11.87 -3.61
N GLY A 71 -13.40 -12.97 -3.51
CA GLY A 71 -12.90 -14.26 -3.07
C GLY A 71 -12.60 -14.37 -1.57
N ASN A 72 -12.79 -13.29 -0.80
CA ASN A 72 -12.54 -13.20 0.64
C ASN A 72 -11.06 -13.46 1.03
N PRO A 73 -10.13 -12.56 0.66
CA PRO A 73 -8.71 -12.70 0.98
C PRO A 73 -8.50 -12.77 2.50
N ARG A 74 -7.53 -13.60 2.92
CA ARG A 74 -7.21 -13.86 4.33
C ARG A 74 -5.85 -13.30 4.70
N CYS A 75 -5.72 -12.87 5.94
CA CYS A 75 -4.46 -12.46 6.53
C CYS A 75 -3.52 -13.66 6.66
N GLN A 76 -2.23 -13.46 6.36
CA GLN A 76 -1.17 -14.42 6.63
C GLN A 76 -0.34 -13.99 7.85
N HIS A 77 -0.25 -12.68 8.06
CA HIS A 77 0.39 -12.03 9.20
C HIS A 77 -0.50 -10.88 9.73
N PRO A 78 -0.30 -10.44 10.99
CA PRO A 78 0.44 -11.13 12.04
C PRO A 78 -0.20 -12.48 12.42
N ASP A 79 0.52 -13.32 13.16
CA ASP A 79 0.14 -14.71 13.41
C ASP A 79 -1.20 -14.87 14.13
N PHE A 80 -1.56 -13.92 15.00
CA PHE A 80 -2.85 -13.90 15.68
C PHE A 80 -4.04 -13.56 14.77
N LEU A 81 -3.79 -12.97 13.59
CA LEU A 81 -4.79 -12.74 12.54
C LEU A 81 -4.73 -13.78 11.42
N ARG A 82 -3.82 -14.76 11.49
CA ARG A 82 -3.63 -15.71 10.40
C ARG A 82 -4.93 -16.45 10.07
N GLN A 83 -5.21 -16.57 8.78
CA GLN A 83 -6.45 -17.13 8.20
C GLN A 83 -7.73 -16.32 8.47
N ILE A 84 -7.69 -15.20 9.19
CA ILE A 84 -8.87 -14.34 9.35
C ILE A 84 -9.11 -13.57 8.03
N PRO A 85 -10.35 -13.53 7.52
CA PRO A 85 -10.65 -12.73 6.34
C PRO A 85 -10.42 -11.24 6.58
N LEU A 86 -9.80 -10.58 5.60
CA LEU A 86 -9.30 -9.21 5.74
C LEU A 86 -10.41 -8.18 6.02
N GLN A 87 -11.62 -8.45 5.54
CA GLN A 87 -12.83 -7.63 5.77
C GLN A 87 -13.43 -7.80 7.18
N ASP A 88 -13.11 -8.90 7.87
CA ASP A 88 -13.68 -9.27 9.18
C ASP A 88 -12.77 -8.86 10.36
N VAL A 89 -11.53 -8.46 10.09
CA VAL A 89 -10.61 -7.93 11.11
C VAL A 89 -11.15 -6.62 11.67
N ALA A 90 -11.18 -6.49 12.99
CA ALA A 90 -11.61 -5.27 13.66
C ALA A 90 -10.56 -4.15 13.48
N PHE A 91 -11.02 -2.91 13.30
CA PHE A 91 -10.12 -1.76 13.10
C PHE A 91 -8.99 -1.64 14.15
N PRO A 92 -9.24 -1.83 15.47
CA PRO A 92 -8.21 -1.73 16.50
C PRO A 92 -7.12 -2.82 16.46
N ASP A 93 -7.33 -3.90 15.70
CA ASP A 93 -6.38 -5.01 15.58
C ASP A 93 -5.38 -4.81 14.44
N PHE A 94 -5.64 -3.87 13.52
CA PHE A 94 -4.67 -3.43 12.53
C PHE A 94 -3.62 -2.52 13.18
N ARG A 95 -2.56 -3.12 13.73
CA ARG A 95 -1.47 -2.41 14.42
C ARG A 95 -0.15 -2.51 13.67
N CYS A 96 0.72 -1.51 13.83
CA CYS A 96 2.09 -1.55 13.33
C CYS A 96 3.06 -1.39 14.50
N GLU A 97 4.14 -2.15 14.48
CA GLU A 97 5.26 -1.96 15.41
C GLU A 97 6.22 -0.90 14.85
N GLU A 98 6.77 -0.08 15.73
CA GLU A 98 7.81 0.90 15.36
C GLU A 98 9.03 0.14 14.80
N GLY A 99 9.36 0.38 13.52
CA GLY A 99 10.51 -0.23 12.83
C GLY A 99 10.18 -1.32 11.79
N GLN A 100 8.95 -1.83 11.72
CA GLN A 100 8.54 -2.88 10.74
C GLN A 100 8.06 -2.32 9.38
N GLU A 101 8.65 -1.22 8.91
CA GLU A 101 8.30 -0.64 7.60
C GLU A 101 8.89 -1.41 6.39
N GLU A 102 9.69 -2.46 6.64
CA GLU A 102 10.41 -3.21 5.57
C GLU A 102 9.48 -3.97 4.62
N THR A 103 8.28 -4.36 5.07
CA THR A 103 7.32 -5.12 4.24
C THR A 103 6.28 -4.27 3.52
N SER A 104 6.40 -2.94 3.59
CA SER A 104 5.41 -2.03 3.00
C SER A 104 5.72 -1.72 1.54
N CYS A 105 4.68 -1.66 0.69
CA CYS A 105 4.80 -1.14 -0.68
C CYS A 105 5.09 0.37 -0.73
N ILE A 106 5.22 1.00 0.43
CA ILE A 106 5.63 2.39 0.57
C ILE A 106 7.15 2.33 0.65
N PRO A 107 7.88 2.87 -0.35
CA PRO A 107 9.32 3.03 -0.20
C PRO A 107 9.54 3.79 1.11
N ARG A 108 10.39 3.27 2.01
CA ARG A 108 10.99 4.13 3.04
C ARG A 108 11.44 5.38 2.31
N PRO A 109 11.14 6.60 2.80
CA PRO A 109 11.58 7.80 2.13
C PRO A 109 13.11 7.84 2.18
N GLN A 110 13.71 7.19 1.19
CA GLN A 110 15.11 7.28 0.89
C GLN A 110 15.31 8.69 0.39
N CYS A 111 16.36 9.31 0.88
CA CYS A 111 16.74 10.64 0.44
C CYS A 111 16.64 10.70 -1.09
N PRO A 112 15.93 11.70 -1.67
CA PRO A 112 15.89 11.84 -3.11
C PRO A 112 17.32 11.84 -3.65
N GLN A 113 17.61 11.16 -4.76
CA GLN A 113 18.97 11.04 -5.29
C GLN A 113 19.58 12.41 -5.63
N GLU A 114 18.71 13.40 -5.87
CA GLU A 114 19.06 14.78 -6.17
C GLU A 114 19.24 15.65 -4.91
N CYS A 115 19.10 15.08 -3.70
CA CYS A 115 19.19 15.78 -2.43
C CYS A 115 20.17 15.09 -1.46
N THR A 116 20.62 15.85 -0.46
CA THR A 116 21.43 15.34 0.66
C THR A 116 20.58 15.37 1.92
N CYS A 117 20.48 14.24 2.63
CA CYS A 117 19.71 14.13 3.87
C CYS A 117 20.63 13.90 5.05
N LEU A 118 20.48 14.71 6.10
CA LEU A 118 21.17 14.58 7.37
C LEU A 118 20.10 14.63 8.47
N ASP A 119 19.87 13.50 9.16
CA ASP A 119 18.79 13.32 10.12
C ASP A 119 17.41 13.72 9.54
N THR A 120 16.88 14.87 9.94
CA THR A 120 15.59 15.44 9.50
C THR A 120 15.76 16.61 8.53
N VAL A 121 16.98 16.92 8.08
CA VAL A 121 17.27 18.04 7.17
C VAL A 121 17.47 17.51 5.76
N VAL A 122 16.74 18.05 4.78
CA VAL A 122 16.85 17.65 3.36
C VAL A 122 17.31 18.82 2.52
N ARG A 123 18.54 18.77 2.03
CA ARG A 123 19.15 19.82 1.20
C ARG A 123 19.10 19.45 -0.27
N CYS A 124 18.27 20.14 -1.06
CA CYS A 124 18.09 19.88 -2.50
C CYS A 124 18.66 21.00 -3.41
N SER A 125 19.40 21.97 -2.86
CA SER A 125 19.86 23.18 -3.57
C SER A 125 20.97 22.89 -4.60
N ASN A 126 21.14 23.78 -5.59
CA ASN A 126 22.18 23.74 -6.64
C ASN A 126 22.17 22.52 -7.58
N LYS A 127 21.03 21.87 -7.75
CA LYS A 127 20.86 20.68 -8.60
C LYS A 127 20.03 20.91 -9.88
N HIS A 128 19.82 22.17 -10.27
CA HIS A 128 19.00 22.57 -11.43
C HIS A 128 17.57 22.00 -11.44
N LEU A 129 17.03 21.71 -10.26
CA LEU A 129 15.69 21.17 -10.09
C LEU A 129 14.66 22.27 -10.40
N LYS A 130 13.73 21.99 -11.33
CA LYS A 130 12.59 22.89 -11.64
C LYS A 130 11.44 22.74 -10.65
N ALA A 131 11.45 21.67 -9.87
CA ALA A 131 10.44 21.33 -8.88
C ALA A 131 11.06 20.43 -7.81
N LEU A 132 10.41 20.37 -6.64
CA LEU A 132 10.84 19.55 -5.53
C LEU A 132 10.71 18.04 -5.86
N PRO A 133 11.73 17.20 -5.59
CA PRO A 133 11.71 15.79 -5.96
C PRO A 133 10.73 15.00 -5.10
N ARG A 134 10.16 13.94 -5.68
CA ARG A 134 9.25 13.02 -4.98
C ARG A 134 10.05 12.14 -4.02
N GLY A 135 9.49 11.84 -2.85
CA GLY A 135 10.14 10.94 -1.87
C GLY A 135 10.81 11.64 -0.69
N ILE A 136 10.59 12.94 -0.50
CA ILE A 136 11.04 13.65 0.70
C ILE A 136 10.39 13.03 1.94
N PRO A 137 11.19 12.66 2.97
CA PRO A 137 10.67 12.12 4.22
C PRO A 137 9.63 13.03 4.88
N LYS A 138 8.61 12.44 5.50
CA LYS A 138 7.54 13.21 6.19
C LYS A 138 7.97 13.79 7.54
N ASN A 139 9.11 13.34 8.07
CA ASN A 139 9.70 13.80 9.33
C ASN A 139 10.72 14.93 9.15
N VAL A 140 10.71 15.59 7.99
CA VAL A 140 11.68 16.66 7.68
C VAL A 140 11.34 17.92 8.47
N THR A 141 12.34 18.47 9.16
CA THR A 141 12.23 19.70 9.94
C THR A 141 12.75 20.93 9.19
N GLU A 142 13.61 20.73 8.18
CA GLU A 142 14.23 21.80 7.39
C GLU A 142 14.47 21.34 5.94
N LEU A 143 14.13 22.21 4.97
CA LEU A 143 14.09 21.93 3.53
C LEU A 143 14.69 23.09 2.72
#